data_AF-A0A8J8B3C5-F1
#
_entry.id   AF-A0A8J8B3C5-F1
#
_cell.length_a   1.000
_cell.length_b   1.000
_cell.length_c   1.000
_cell.angle_alpha   90.00
_cell.angle_beta   90.00
_cell.angle_gamma   90.00
#
_symmetry.space_group_name_H-M   'P 1'
#
loop_
_entity.id
_entity.type
_entity.pdbx_description
1 polymer ?
#
loop_
_entity_poly.entity_id
_entity_poly.type
_entity_poly.pdbx_seq_one_letter_code
_entity_poly.pdbx_strand_id
1 'polypeptide(L)'
;MKKWIAILCVATVMLSAAACGQSDQPAQSSIEQLISQELSGEITVSCYDTMAYKEFLEMAAKSFEAANPGTTINVETFAAMPEVKTSQSGGKNIQMMEKVEDSQEKSDYINKINTELMGGGGADVLAMDILPYYKYADSGQLEDLKAYMDDDDSFRKSDYRENIIDALQYKGGQYVLPLDYEFQYLAYDSSLFTEEEEQDLHNDSTFSYEQLFKAAKEPFKNVNAEGSEVKRIFGAPAYTGQRPNMFSELFLENYDAFIDIENRTVHFTDGGFAELLKTVKEYDEKGYLKPSSSSAQFQLGDLEKNIAEQFFYKTKKQFSLLTEALKGTGMKMMLSFGSMSAGNEDNDKTLGNLQGKNGNVNFSYTQAYGINANSDNKALAWAFVKYMMGEEMQSSLQLSRTSLPVHNTARKEKAEMGISGELFAQGKGNTSDELNESQQKALDQYLETTEKLSDALNYCPIEDTTINSMIDSEAAYYFSGSKTAEEVANALQSKIELYLNE
;
A
#
# COMPACT_ATOMS: atom_id res chain seq x y z
N MET A 1 -21.16 -87.08 -2.89
CA MET A 1 -20.80 -86.46 -4.19
C MET A 1 -19.67 -85.48 -3.94
N LYS A 2 -18.54 -85.69 -4.66
CA LYS A 2 -17.45 -84.79 -5.07
C LYS A 2 -17.19 -83.51 -4.24
N LYS A 3 -15.97 -83.10 -3.84
CA LYS A 3 -14.54 -83.49 -3.91
C LYS A 3 -13.87 -82.46 -2.96
N TRP A 4 -13.08 -82.84 -1.93
CA TRP A 4 -11.59 -82.90 -1.93
C TRP A 4 -10.96 -81.53 -2.29
N ILE A 5 -10.00 -80.91 -1.58
CA ILE A 5 -8.92 -81.32 -0.65
C ILE A 5 -8.38 -79.98 -0.05
N ALA A 6 -8.11 -79.84 1.27
CA ALA A 6 -6.81 -80.02 1.95
C ALA A 6 -5.68 -79.08 1.44
N ILE A 7 -4.74 -78.51 2.21
CA ILE A 7 -4.32 -78.61 3.62
C ILE A 7 -3.34 -77.42 3.82
N LEU A 8 -3.18 -76.96 5.08
CA LEU A 8 -2.10 -76.09 5.58
C LEU A 8 -0.71 -76.47 5.04
N CYS A 9 0.16 -75.48 4.81
CA CYS A 9 1.58 -75.61 5.14
C CYS A 9 2.25 -74.23 5.22
N VAL A 10 2.93 -73.99 6.34
CA VAL A 10 3.93 -72.93 6.54
C VAL A 10 5.25 -73.41 5.92
N ALA A 11 5.93 -72.57 5.14
CA ALA A 11 7.39 -72.58 5.02
C ALA A 11 7.92 -71.30 4.34
N THR A 12 8.89 -70.69 5.00
CA THR A 12 9.85 -69.67 4.55
C THR A 12 10.70 -70.09 3.34
N VAL A 13 11.16 -69.13 2.51
CA VAL A 13 12.58 -68.84 2.16
C VAL A 13 12.76 -67.97 0.88
N MET A 14 13.53 -66.89 1.06
CA MET A 14 14.47 -66.14 0.17
C MET A 14 14.14 -65.55 -1.21
N LEU A 15 14.51 -64.27 -1.31
CA LEU A 15 15.12 -63.48 -2.40
C LEU A 15 14.96 -63.93 -3.87
N SER A 16 14.40 -63.01 -4.66
CA SER A 16 14.92 -62.69 -6.00
C SER A 16 14.83 -61.19 -6.24
N ALA A 17 15.99 -60.58 -6.50
CA ALA A 17 16.10 -59.22 -7.00
C ALA A 17 15.59 -59.14 -8.45
N ALA A 18 14.77 -58.13 -8.73
CA ALA A 18 14.67 -57.51 -10.05
C ALA A 18 14.15 -56.07 -9.84
N ALA A 19 15.08 -55.14 -9.99
CA ALA A 19 14.82 -53.70 -10.02
C ALA A 19 13.98 -53.34 -11.25
N CYS A 20 13.04 -52.41 -11.08
CA CYS A 20 12.58 -51.48 -12.11
C CYS A 20 11.82 -50.30 -11.46
N GLY A 21 12.54 -49.19 -11.27
CA GLY A 21 12.06 -47.82 -11.46
C GLY A 21 10.99 -47.28 -10.51
N GLN A 22 11.38 -46.89 -9.30
CA GLN A 22 10.77 -45.73 -8.64
C GLN A 22 11.59 -44.51 -9.06
N SER A 23 10.93 -43.53 -9.66
CA SER A 23 11.47 -42.19 -9.89
C SER A 23 11.75 -41.56 -8.53
N ASP A 24 13.03 -41.37 -8.22
CA ASP A 24 13.49 -40.51 -7.15
C ASP A 24 12.96 -39.08 -7.39
N GLN A 25 11.87 -38.73 -6.70
CA GLN A 25 11.61 -37.33 -6.38
C GLN A 25 12.50 -36.99 -5.18
N PRO A 26 13.25 -35.88 -5.19
CA PRO A 26 14.02 -35.46 -4.02
C PRO A 26 13.06 -35.32 -2.83
N ALA A 27 13.43 -35.86 -1.67
CA ALA A 27 12.71 -35.57 -0.44
C ALA A 27 12.81 -34.07 -0.19
N GLN A 28 11.69 -33.36 -0.29
CA GLN A 28 11.58 -31.95 0.04
C GLN A 28 11.98 -31.80 1.52
N SER A 29 13.07 -31.08 1.80
CA SER A 29 13.53 -30.80 3.16
C SER A 29 12.45 -30.04 3.93
N SER A 30 12.24 -30.37 5.20
CA SER A 30 11.32 -29.59 6.04
C SER A 30 11.82 -28.16 6.20
N ILE A 31 10.92 -27.20 6.44
CA ILE A 31 11.27 -25.79 6.60
C ILE A 31 12.22 -25.59 7.79
N GLU A 32 12.01 -26.31 8.90
CA GLU A 32 12.98 -26.38 10.02
C GLU A 32 14.40 -26.79 9.57
N GLN A 33 14.52 -27.75 8.64
CA GLN A 33 15.81 -28.19 8.10
C GLN A 33 16.40 -27.17 7.13
N LEU A 34 15.59 -26.36 6.45
CA LEU A 34 16.04 -25.29 5.59
C LEU A 34 16.58 -24.11 6.42
N ILE A 35 15.86 -23.71 7.48
CA ILE A 35 16.21 -22.56 8.32
C ILE A 35 17.45 -22.83 9.19
N SER A 36 17.68 -24.10 9.57
CA SER A 36 18.83 -24.48 10.40
C SER A 36 20.15 -24.66 9.64
N GLN A 37 20.16 -24.50 8.31
CA GLN A 37 21.37 -24.61 7.50
C GLN A 37 22.28 -23.38 7.64
N GLU A 38 23.59 -23.60 7.49
CA GLU A 38 24.56 -22.51 7.40
C GLU A 38 24.30 -21.70 6.12
N LEU A 39 24.05 -20.40 6.27
CA LEU A 39 23.73 -19.52 5.16
C LEU A 39 24.95 -19.31 4.27
N SER A 40 24.85 -19.75 3.02
CA SER A 40 25.85 -19.52 1.97
C SER A 40 25.19 -19.58 0.60
N GLY A 41 25.82 -19.02 -0.41
CA GLY A 41 25.32 -19.01 -1.78
C GLY A 41 24.96 -17.63 -2.27
N GLU A 42 24.18 -17.58 -3.34
CA GLU A 42 23.86 -16.36 -4.08
C GLU A 42 22.37 -16.32 -4.37
N ILE A 43 21.73 -15.18 -4.10
CA ILE A 43 20.34 -14.93 -4.50
C ILE A 43 20.24 -13.62 -5.29
N THR A 44 19.20 -13.52 -6.10
CA THR A 44 18.80 -12.30 -6.79
C THR A 44 17.49 -11.76 -6.25
N VAL A 45 17.42 -10.44 -6.07
CA VAL A 45 16.23 -9.67 -5.71
C VAL A 45 15.83 -8.84 -6.92
N SER A 46 14.60 -8.99 -7.43
CA SER A 46 14.07 -8.14 -8.49
C SER A 46 13.13 -7.07 -7.93
N CYS A 47 13.31 -5.82 -8.37
CA CYS A 47 12.36 -4.74 -8.09
C CYS A 47 12.17 -3.79 -9.29
N TYR A 48 11.00 -3.14 -9.33
CA TYR A 48 10.77 -2.00 -10.22
C TYR A 48 11.51 -0.77 -9.66
N ASP A 49 12.31 -0.10 -10.50
CA ASP A 49 13.21 0.95 -10.04
C ASP A 49 12.44 2.23 -9.71
N THR A 50 12.30 2.46 -8.41
CA THR A 50 12.34 3.82 -7.90
C THR A 50 13.69 4.01 -7.20
N MET A 51 14.38 5.13 -7.42
CA MET A 51 15.73 5.36 -6.87
C MET A 51 15.83 5.05 -5.36
N ALA A 52 14.75 5.27 -4.60
CA ALA A 52 14.67 4.95 -3.18
C ALA A 52 14.65 3.44 -2.88
N TYR A 53 13.96 2.61 -3.68
CA TYR A 53 13.88 1.15 -3.48
C TYR A 53 15.24 0.50 -3.66
N LYS A 54 15.95 0.91 -4.71
CA LYS A 54 17.28 0.38 -5.01
C LYS A 54 18.28 0.68 -3.89
N GLU A 55 18.32 1.94 -3.44
CA GLU A 55 19.23 2.37 -2.38
C GLU A 55 18.99 1.58 -1.08
N PHE A 56 17.72 1.33 -0.73
CA PHE A 56 17.37 0.49 0.41
C PHE A 56 17.85 -0.95 0.25
N LEU A 57 17.53 -1.59 -0.89
CA LEU A 57 17.89 -2.98 -1.15
C LEU A 57 19.40 -3.21 -1.20
N GLU A 58 20.16 -2.31 -1.84
CA GLU A 58 21.63 -2.40 -1.87
C GLU A 58 22.25 -2.20 -0.48
N MET A 59 21.67 -1.32 0.35
CA MET A 59 22.08 -1.13 1.74
C MET A 59 21.80 -2.39 2.57
N ALA A 60 20.60 -2.95 2.46
CA ALA A 60 20.21 -4.17 3.17
C ALA A 60 21.08 -5.36 2.74
N ALA A 61 21.30 -5.54 1.43
CA ALA A 61 22.16 -6.57 0.86
C ALA A 61 23.58 -6.50 1.46
N LYS A 62 24.21 -5.34 1.40
CA LYS A 62 25.56 -5.15 1.94
C LYS A 62 25.65 -5.42 3.44
N SER A 63 24.65 -4.98 4.21
CA SER A 63 24.62 -5.21 5.64
C SER A 63 24.43 -6.70 5.98
N PHE A 64 23.54 -7.37 5.24
CA PHE A 64 23.30 -8.80 5.37
C PHE A 64 24.53 -9.65 5.02
N GLU A 65 25.21 -9.37 3.90
CA GLU A 65 26.43 -10.06 3.48
C GLU A 65 27.57 -9.90 4.51
N ALA A 66 27.68 -8.72 5.13
CA ALA A 66 28.66 -8.47 6.17
C ALA A 66 28.37 -9.29 7.44
N ALA A 67 27.10 -9.50 7.78
CA ALA A 67 26.66 -10.33 8.90
C ALA A 67 26.74 -11.83 8.59
N ASN A 68 26.67 -12.23 7.31
CA ASN A 68 26.62 -13.62 6.86
C ASN A 68 27.68 -13.90 5.79
N PRO A 69 28.97 -14.07 6.17
CA PRO A 69 30.05 -14.32 5.22
C PRO A 69 29.79 -15.57 4.35
N GLY A 70 30.02 -15.45 3.04
CA GLY A 70 29.77 -16.53 2.08
C GLY A 70 28.40 -16.46 1.41
N THR A 71 27.63 -15.41 1.69
CA THR A 71 26.40 -15.05 0.97
C THR A 71 26.66 -13.89 -0.01
N THR A 72 25.90 -13.86 -1.10
CA THR A 72 25.85 -12.77 -2.08
C THR A 72 24.39 -12.45 -2.41
N ILE A 73 24.02 -11.17 -2.36
CA ILE A 73 22.67 -10.68 -2.66
C ILE A 73 22.75 -9.72 -3.85
N ASN A 74 22.32 -10.17 -5.03
CA ASN A 74 22.26 -9.34 -6.22
C ASN A 74 20.94 -8.57 -6.29
N VAL A 75 20.99 -7.26 -6.49
CA VAL A 75 19.79 -6.43 -6.67
C VAL A 75 19.64 -6.08 -8.14
N GLU A 76 18.61 -6.62 -8.78
CA GLU A 76 18.23 -6.33 -10.15
C GLU A 76 17.06 -5.35 -10.22
N THR A 77 17.32 -4.16 -10.76
CA THR A 77 16.33 -3.10 -10.88
C THR A 77 15.88 -2.92 -12.32
N PHE A 78 14.57 -2.84 -12.55
CA PHE A 78 14.01 -2.47 -13.84
C PHE A 78 13.67 -0.98 -13.86
N ALA A 79 14.45 -0.18 -14.58
CA ALA A 79 14.33 1.27 -14.58
C ALA A 79 13.90 1.83 -15.93
N ALA A 80 13.05 2.85 -15.88
CA ALA A 80 13.19 3.98 -16.78
C ALA A 80 13.96 5.10 -16.07
N MET A 81 15.00 5.61 -16.72
CA MET A 81 15.73 6.76 -16.21
C MET A 81 14.79 7.99 -16.23
N PRO A 82 14.62 8.71 -15.11
CA PRO A 82 13.84 9.94 -15.12
C PRO A 82 14.50 10.97 -16.04
N GLU A 83 13.72 11.61 -16.92
CA GLU A 83 14.23 12.71 -17.74
C GLU A 83 14.56 13.91 -16.83
N VAL A 84 15.83 14.34 -16.82
CA VAL A 84 16.26 15.56 -16.14
C VAL A 84 16.07 16.74 -17.09
N LYS A 85 14.98 17.50 -16.92
CA LYS A 85 14.78 18.75 -17.65
C LYS A 85 15.46 19.89 -16.89
N THR A 86 16.40 20.58 -17.53
CA THR A 86 17.05 21.77 -16.96
C THR A 86 16.42 23.03 -17.54
N SER A 87 15.90 23.91 -16.68
CA SER A 87 15.37 25.22 -17.05
C SER A 87 16.10 26.34 -16.31
N GLN A 88 16.39 27.45 -17.00
CA GLN A 88 16.94 28.66 -16.37
C GLN A 88 15.80 29.66 -16.13
N SER A 89 15.54 29.98 -14.86
CA SER A 89 14.65 31.07 -14.46
C SER A 89 15.35 31.95 -13.43
N GLY A 90 15.43 33.26 -13.70
CA GLY A 90 16.01 34.24 -12.79
C GLY A 90 17.50 34.06 -12.46
N GLY A 91 18.30 33.47 -13.36
CA GLY A 91 19.73 33.22 -13.13
C GLY A 91 20.05 32.02 -12.23
N LYS A 92 19.03 31.21 -11.88
CA LYS A 92 19.21 29.91 -11.21
C LYS A 92 18.89 28.77 -12.19
N ASN A 93 19.72 27.73 -12.19
CA ASN A 93 19.42 26.47 -12.87
C ASN A 93 18.42 25.70 -12.01
N ILE A 94 17.23 25.46 -12.54
CA ILE A 94 16.23 24.56 -11.95
C ILE A 94 16.31 23.26 -12.74
N GLN A 95 16.77 22.20 -12.10
CA GLN A 95 16.63 20.84 -12.62
C GLN A 95 15.28 20.30 -12.12
N MET A 96 14.39 19.98 -13.05
CA MET A 96 13.13 19.30 -12.76
C MET A 96 13.29 17.86 -13.23
N MET A 97 13.22 16.93 -12.28
CA MET A 97 12.99 15.52 -12.60
C MET A 97 11.50 15.38 -12.89
N GLU A 98 11.13 15.27 -14.16
CA GLU A 98 9.75 14.97 -14.54
C GLU A 98 9.61 13.46 -14.62
N LYS A 99 9.07 12.85 -13.56
CA LYS A 99 8.65 11.45 -13.61
C LYS A 99 7.28 11.42 -14.27
N VAL A 100 7.23 11.13 -15.57
CA VAL A 100 6.00 10.63 -16.17
C VAL A 100 5.85 9.22 -15.60
N GLU A 101 4.82 8.97 -14.80
CA GLU A 101 4.45 7.58 -14.51
C GLU A 101 3.99 6.96 -15.83
N ASP A 102 4.89 6.29 -16.53
CA ASP A 102 4.53 5.57 -17.74
C ASP A 102 3.89 4.24 -17.35
N SER A 103 2.57 4.14 -17.52
CA SER A 103 1.82 2.90 -17.35
C SER A 103 2.36 1.75 -18.20
N GLN A 104 3.02 2.06 -19.33
CA GLN A 104 3.64 1.06 -20.19
C GLN A 104 4.83 0.38 -19.52
N GLU A 105 5.67 1.11 -18.80
CA GLU A 105 6.87 0.56 -18.18
C GLU A 105 6.55 -0.38 -17.02
N LYS A 106 5.56 -0.02 -16.20
CA LYS A 106 5.04 -0.91 -15.16
C LYS A 106 4.51 -2.21 -15.79
N SER A 107 3.77 -2.10 -16.90
CA SER A 107 3.27 -3.25 -17.66
C SER A 107 4.41 -4.11 -18.24
N ASP A 108 5.46 -3.49 -18.79
CA ASP A 108 6.61 -4.19 -19.35
C ASP A 108 7.38 -4.97 -18.25
N TYR A 109 7.55 -4.38 -17.06
CA TYR A 109 8.12 -5.09 -15.92
C TYR A 109 7.27 -6.28 -15.49
N ILE A 110 5.96 -6.09 -15.33
CA ILE A 110 5.03 -7.17 -14.97
C ILE A 110 5.09 -8.31 -16.01
N ASN A 111 5.12 -7.97 -17.30
CA ASN A 111 5.21 -8.96 -18.38
C ASN A 111 6.56 -9.71 -18.38
N LYS A 112 7.66 -9.04 -18.06
CA LYS A 112 8.97 -9.68 -17.86
C LYS A 112 8.89 -10.71 -16.74
N ILE A 113 8.43 -10.30 -15.55
CA ILE A 113 8.32 -11.19 -14.38
C ILE A 113 7.39 -12.38 -14.68
N ASN A 114 6.22 -12.13 -15.29
CA ASN A 114 5.31 -13.18 -15.72
C ASN A 114 6.02 -14.22 -16.61
N THR A 115 6.81 -13.75 -17.59
CA THR A 115 7.52 -14.63 -18.53
C THR A 115 8.59 -15.46 -17.84
N GLU A 116 9.38 -14.85 -16.96
CA GLU A 116 10.44 -15.52 -16.21
C GLU A 116 9.90 -16.60 -15.28
N LEU A 117 8.85 -16.28 -14.50
CA LEU A 117 8.21 -17.23 -13.59
C LEU A 117 7.49 -18.37 -14.33
N MET A 118 6.86 -18.09 -15.49
CA MET A 118 6.25 -19.16 -16.32
C MET A 118 7.29 -20.14 -16.87
N GLY A 119 8.52 -19.65 -17.13
CA GLY A 119 9.65 -20.50 -17.53
C GLY A 119 10.26 -21.33 -16.39
N GLY A 120 9.78 -21.16 -15.14
CA GLY A 120 10.35 -21.77 -13.95
C GLY A 120 11.65 -21.10 -13.47
N GLY A 121 12.00 -19.93 -14.01
CA GLY A 121 13.16 -19.14 -13.60
C GLY A 121 12.75 -17.91 -12.80
N GLY A 122 13.49 -16.82 -12.98
CA GLY A 122 13.27 -15.54 -12.30
C GLY A 122 14.16 -15.35 -11.06
N ALA A 123 14.08 -14.16 -10.46
CA ALA A 123 14.77 -13.84 -9.22
C ALA A 123 14.24 -14.69 -8.04
N ASP A 124 15.07 -14.87 -7.00
CA ASP A 124 14.70 -15.61 -5.80
C ASP A 124 13.72 -14.84 -4.91
N VAL A 125 13.92 -13.52 -4.82
CA VAL A 125 13.06 -12.58 -4.09
C VAL A 125 12.49 -11.56 -5.05
N LEU A 126 11.20 -11.25 -4.92
CA LEU A 126 10.48 -10.30 -5.77
C LEU A 126 9.87 -9.20 -4.91
N ALA A 127 10.09 -7.94 -5.29
CA ALA A 127 9.35 -6.81 -4.74
C ALA A 127 7.93 -6.80 -5.30
N MET A 128 6.95 -6.66 -4.41
CA MET A 128 5.52 -6.86 -4.68
C MET A 128 4.72 -5.55 -4.72
N ASP A 129 5.38 -4.43 -4.97
CA ASP A 129 4.81 -3.08 -4.97
C ASP A 129 3.86 -2.84 -6.15
N ILE A 130 4.22 -3.33 -7.35
CA ILE A 130 3.39 -3.20 -8.55
C ILE A 130 2.95 -4.55 -9.15
N LEU A 131 3.43 -5.64 -8.56
CA LEU A 131 3.21 -7.00 -9.03
C LEU A 131 1.87 -7.54 -8.50
N PRO A 132 0.99 -8.10 -9.36
CA PRO A 132 -0.28 -8.69 -8.94
C PRO A 132 -0.03 -10.05 -8.26
N TYR A 133 0.42 -10.04 -7.01
CA TYR A 133 0.91 -11.23 -6.30
C TYR A 133 -0.08 -12.39 -6.25
N TYR A 134 -1.40 -12.11 -6.27
CA TYR A 134 -2.45 -13.11 -6.30
C TYR A 134 -2.35 -14.05 -7.51
N LYS A 135 -1.88 -13.55 -8.67
CA LYS A 135 -1.68 -14.37 -9.87
C LYS A 135 -0.59 -15.41 -9.66
N TYR A 136 0.50 -15.02 -8.99
CA TYR A 136 1.62 -15.89 -8.71
C TYR A 136 1.34 -16.85 -7.56
N ALA A 137 0.53 -16.44 -6.59
CA ALA A 137 0.02 -17.32 -5.55
C ALA A 137 -0.88 -18.41 -6.16
N ASP A 138 -1.87 -18.03 -6.99
CA ASP A 138 -2.79 -18.96 -7.66
C ASP A 138 -2.08 -19.96 -8.57
N SER A 139 -1.00 -19.56 -9.24
CA SER A 139 -0.20 -20.40 -10.13
C SER A 139 0.88 -21.23 -9.42
N GLY A 140 1.03 -21.08 -8.10
CA GLY A 140 2.06 -21.77 -7.31
C GLY A 140 3.49 -21.28 -7.59
N GLN A 141 3.64 -20.04 -8.06
CA GLN A 141 4.93 -19.42 -8.37
C GLN A 141 5.52 -18.63 -7.19
N LEU A 142 4.75 -18.42 -6.11
CA LEU A 142 5.24 -17.89 -4.84
C LEU A 142 5.21 -18.93 -3.73
N GLU A 143 6.22 -18.91 -2.87
CA GLU A 143 6.22 -19.65 -1.62
C GLU A 143 5.15 -19.12 -0.66
N ASP A 144 4.51 -20.04 0.06
CA ASP A 144 3.70 -19.69 1.23
C ASP A 144 4.63 -19.48 2.44
N LEU A 145 4.87 -18.22 2.76
CA LEU A 145 5.74 -17.77 3.84
C LEU A 145 5.16 -18.05 5.23
N LYS A 146 3.88 -18.43 5.32
CA LYS A 146 3.23 -18.68 6.61
C LYS A 146 3.97 -19.77 7.40
N ALA A 147 4.36 -20.85 6.73
CA ALA A 147 5.09 -21.93 7.38
C ALA A 147 6.51 -21.51 7.80
N TYR A 148 7.17 -20.63 7.04
CA TYR A 148 8.47 -20.06 7.44
C TYR A 148 8.34 -19.18 8.68
N MET A 149 7.27 -18.39 8.79
CA MET A 149 6.99 -17.61 10.00
C MET A 149 6.66 -18.48 11.21
N ASP A 150 5.89 -19.55 11.01
CA ASP A 150 5.45 -20.45 12.09
C ASP A 150 6.60 -21.33 12.62
N ASP A 151 7.51 -21.77 11.74
CA ASP A 151 8.62 -22.68 12.06
C ASP A 151 9.95 -21.97 12.42
N ASP A 152 10.02 -20.63 12.29
CA ASP A 152 11.20 -19.84 12.63
C ASP A 152 11.06 -19.17 14.02
N ASP A 153 11.62 -19.81 15.05
CA ASP A 153 11.59 -19.30 16.44
C ASP A 153 12.15 -17.87 16.61
N SER A 154 12.99 -17.40 15.66
CA SER A 154 13.53 -16.04 15.70
C SER A 154 12.59 -14.99 15.10
N PHE A 155 11.55 -15.42 14.38
CA PHE A 155 10.50 -14.55 13.86
C PHE A 155 9.32 -14.53 14.83
N ARG A 156 9.15 -13.44 15.57
CA ARG A 156 7.99 -13.25 16.46
C ARG A 156 7.01 -12.29 15.82
N LYS A 157 5.85 -12.79 15.40
CA LYS A 157 4.80 -11.96 14.78
C LYS A 157 4.40 -10.75 15.64
N SER A 158 4.45 -10.89 16.96
CA SER A 158 4.15 -9.82 17.93
C SER A 158 5.12 -8.65 17.93
N ASP A 159 6.32 -8.81 17.35
CA ASP A 159 7.27 -7.71 17.15
C ASP A 159 6.77 -6.75 16.04
N TYR A 160 5.77 -7.19 15.28
CA TYR A 160 5.18 -6.49 14.16
C TYR A 160 3.74 -6.07 14.43
N ARG A 161 3.24 -5.27 13.51
CA ARG A 161 1.85 -4.84 13.43
C ARG A 161 1.00 -5.96 12.83
N GLU A 162 0.52 -6.87 13.68
CA GLU A 162 -0.11 -8.14 13.24
C GLU A 162 -1.29 -7.94 12.29
N ASN A 163 -2.16 -6.95 12.54
CA ASN A 163 -3.33 -6.68 11.70
C ASN A 163 -2.94 -6.31 10.25
N ILE A 164 -1.76 -5.70 10.06
CA ILE A 164 -1.23 -5.36 8.74
C ILE A 164 -0.71 -6.60 8.02
N ILE A 165 0.02 -7.47 8.74
CA ILE A 165 0.50 -8.75 8.18
C ILE A 165 -0.68 -9.65 7.82
N ASP A 166 -1.66 -9.78 8.72
CA ASP A 166 -2.83 -10.64 8.56
C ASP A 166 -3.73 -10.24 7.40
N ALA A 167 -3.90 -8.93 7.18
CA ALA A 167 -4.73 -8.42 6.10
C ALA A 167 -4.15 -8.68 4.69
N LEU A 168 -2.90 -9.19 4.60
CA LEU A 168 -2.24 -9.59 3.35
C LEU A 168 -2.31 -11.10 3.10
N GLN A 169 -3.02 -11.87 3.95
CA GLN A 169 -3.30 -13.27 3.68
C GLN A 169 -4.21 -13.41 2.46
N TYR A 170 -3.91 -14.42 1.64
CA TYR A 170 -4.66 -14.73 0.43
C TYR A 170 -4.92 -16.23 0.38
N LYS A 171 -6.20 -16.64 0.29
CA LYS A 171 -6.63 -18.07 0.33
C LYS A 171 -6.05 -18.86 1.52
N GLY A 172 -5.83 -18.18 2.65
CA GLY A 172 -5.28 -18.76 3.88
C GLY A 172 -3.75 -18.91 3.94
N GLY A 173 -3.02 -18.53 2.88
CA GLY A 173 -1.56 -18.47 2.84
C GLY A 173 -1.01 -17.05 2.98
N GLN A 174 0.28 -16.91 3.25
CA GLN A 174 1.01 -15.64 3.30
C GLN A 174 2.07 -15.61 2.18
N TYR A 175 1.78 -14.95 1.06
CA TYR A 175 2.68 -14.95 -0.10
C TYR A 175 3.59 -13.72 -0.18
N VAL A 176 3.28 -12.70 0.62
CA VAL A 176 3.99 -11.42 0.65
C VAL A 176 4.17 -10.94 2.09
N LEU A 177 5.30 -10.33 2.39
CA LEU A 177 5.56 -9.68 3.67
C LEU A 177 5.81 -8.18 3.47
N PRO A 178 4.98 -7.28 4.04
CA PRO A 178 5.19 -5.84 3.97
C PRO A 178 6.30 -5.40 4.92
N LEU A 179 7.15 -4.47 4.50
CA LEU A 179 8.08 -3.77 5.40
C LEU A 179 7.47 -2.49 5.99
N ASP A 180 6.50 -1.91 5.29
CA ASP A 180 5.81 -0.70 5.70
C ASP A 180 4.35 -0.68 5.27
N TYR A 181 3.63 0.30 5.80
CA TYR A 181 2.25 0.59 5.43
C TYR A 181 1.96 2.09 5.43
N GLU A 182 0.96 2.48 4.64
CA GLU A 182 0.39 3.80 4.56
C GLU A 182 -1.13 3.72 4.70
N PHE A 183 -1.74 4.75 5.27
CA PHE A 183 -3.18 4.83 5.35
C PHE A 183 -3.65 6.27 5.22
N GLN A 184 -4.87 6.43 4.76
CA GLN A 184 -5.53 7.72 4.75
C GLN A 184 -6.45 7.84 5.97
N TYR A 185 -6.59 9.07 6.45
CA TYR A 185 -7.55 9.45 7.47
C TYR A 185 -8.29 10.72 7.06
N LEU A 186 -9.45 10.93 7.65
CA LEU A 186 -10.27 12.11 7.46
C LEU A 186 -9.91 13.15 8.50
N ALA A 187 -9.74 14.38 8.04
CA ALA A 187 -9.68 15.57 8.87
C ALA A 187 -10.80 16.53 8.46
N TYR A 188 -11.16 17.44 9.36
CA TYR A 188 -12.19 18.44 9.10
C TYR A 188 -11.73 19.82 9.56
N ASP A 189 -12.17 20.87 8.87
CA ASP A 189 -11.92 22.25 9.30
C ASP A 189 -12.94 22.62 10.38
N SER A 190 -12.50 22.68 11.63
CA SER A 190 -13.34 23.00 12.79
C SER A 190 -14.05 24.35 12.71
N SER A 191 -13.54 25.31 11.93
CA SER A 191 -14.21 26.61 11.73
C SER A 191 -15.48 26.53 10.88
N LEU A 192 -15.68 25.41 10.18
CA LEU A 192 -16.86 25.14 9.36
C LEU A 192 -17.99 24.44 10.11
N PHE A 193 -17.79 24.07 11.38
CA PHE A 193 -18.75 23.35 12.21
C PHE A 193 -19.22 24.20 13.38
N THR A 194 -20.49 24.01 13.76
CA THR A 194 -21.00 24.44 15.07
C THR A 194 -20.55 23.45 16.16
N GLU A 195 -20.52 23.89 17.43
CA GLU A 195 -20.17 22.99 18.56
C GLU A 195 -21.08 21.74 18.64
N GLU A 196 -22.35 21.87 18.24
CA GLU A 196 -23.31 20.76 18.20
C GLU A 196 -22.96 19.76 17.09
N GLU A 197 -22.65 20.24 15.87
CA GLU A 197 -22.22 19.39 14.76
C GLU A 197 -20.87 18.70 15.03
N GLU A 198 -19.94 19.36 15.74
CA GLU A 198 -18.69 18.71 16.15
C GLU A 198 -18.95 17.54 17.11
N GLN A 199 -19.88 17.67 18.07
CA GLN A 199 -20.18 16.60 19.03
C GLN A 199 -20.75 15.34 18.36
N ASP A 200 -21.56 15.49 17.31
CA ASP A 200 -22.09 14.36 16.54
C ASP A 200 -20.99 13.60 15.78
N LEU A 201 -19.86 14.23 15.49
CA LEU A 201 -18.73 13.65 14.78
C LEU A 201 -17.74 12.89 15.67
N HIS A 202 -17.72 13.14 16.97
CA HIS A 202 -16.69 12.60 17.88
C HIS A 202 -17.00 11.19 18.42
N ASN A 203 -18.15 10.61 18.08
CA ASN A 203 -18.55 9.32 18.64
C ASN A 203 -17.99 8.10 17.89
N ASP A 204 -17.52 8.27 16.66
CA ASP A 204 -17.02 7.20 15.81
C ASP A 204 -15.52 7.37 15.50
N SER A 205 -14.77 6.27 15.42
CA SER A 205 -13.37 6.25 14.97
C SER A 205 -13.22 6.05 13.45
N THR A 206 -14.33 5.77 12.78
CA THR A 206 -14.42 5.40 11.37
C THR A 206 -15.64 6.03 10.73
N PHE A 207 -15.52 6.45 9.47
CA PHE A 207 -16.58 7.17 8.74
C PHE A 207 -16.68 6.67 7.30
N SER A 208 -17.86 6.72 6.70
CA SER A 208 -18.06 6.53 5.26
C SER A 208 -18.28 7.86 4.56
N TYR A 209 -17.97 7.94 3.26
CA TYR A 209 -18.29 9.13 2.49
C TYR A 209 -19.78 9.44 2.50
N GLU A 210 -20.65 8.41 2.48
CA GLU A 210 -22.10 8.59 2.62
C GLU A 210 -22.47 9.33 3.93
N GLN A 211 -21.83 8.96 5.05
CA GLN A 211 -22.03 9.66 6.33
C GLN A 211 -21.53 11.11 6.24
N LEU A 212 -20.38 11.37 5.63
CA LEU A 212 -19.85 12.73 5.45
C LEU A 212 -20.78 13.59 4.57
N PHE A 213 -21.31 13.03 3.48
CA PHE A 213 -22.26 13.71 2.61
C PHE A 213 -23.58 14.01 3.34
N LYS A 214 -24.07 13.08 4.15
CA LYS A 214 -25.26 13.27 4.98
C LYS A 214 -25.04 14.29 6.08
N ALA A 215 -23.86 14.29 6.72
CA ALA A 215 -23.48 15.25 7.76
C ALA A 215 -23.42 16.69 7.23
N ALA A 216 -23.15 16.87 5.93
CA ALA A 216 -23.09 18.19 5.31
C ALA A 216 -24.43 18.97 5.27
N LYS A 217 -25.60 18.32 5.46
CA LYS A 217 -27.03 18.79 5.46
C LYS A 217 -27.41 20.11 4.73
N GLU A 218 -28.47 20.06 3.88
CA GLU A 218 -28.99 21.13 2.97
C GLU A 218 -27.93 21.65 1.98
N PRO A 219 -28.23 22.35 0.86
CA PRO A 219 -27.28 22.47 -0.25
C PRO A 219 -26.07 23.36 0.08
N PHE A 220 -25.10 22.83 0.81
CA PHE A 220 -23.73 23.30 1.12
C PHE A 220 -23.57 24.79 1.49
N LYS A 221 -24.65 25.55 1.63
CA LYS A 221 -24.76 26.88 2.24
C LYS A 221 -24.96 26.66 3.72
N ASN A 222 -23.86 26.49 4.43
CA ASN A 222 -23.92 26.48 5.89
C ASN A 222 -23.52 27.85 6.40
N VAL A 223 -24.17 28.28 7.48
CA VAL A 223 -23.69 29.43 8.24
C VAL A 223 -22.54 28.96 9.13
N ASN A 224 -21.39 29.63 9.13
CA ASN A 224 -20.31 29.31 10.08
C ASN A 224 -20.75 29.60 11.52
N ALA A 225 -19.90 29.31 12.52
CA ALA A 225 -20.17 29.61 13.94
C ALA A 225 -20.58 31.08 14.21
N GLU A 226 -20.25 32.00 13.30
CA GLU A 226 -20.55 33.44 13.37
C GLU A 226 -21.83 33.85 12.61
N GLY A 227 -22.52 32.90 11.94
CA GLY A 227 -23.75 33.18 11.19
C GLY A 227 -23.53 33.73 9.77
N SER A 228 -22.33 33.60 9.20
CA SER A 228 -22.03 34.01 7.80
C SER A 228 -22.22 32.85 6.83
N GLU A 229 -22.82 33.08 5.65
CA GLU A 229 -22.92 32.04 4.60
C GLU A 229 -21.51 31.58 4.18
N VAL A 230 -21.22 30.29 4.35
CA VAL A 230 -20.01 29.60 3.93
C VAL A 230 -20.38 28.41 3.06
N LYS A 231 -19.61 28.21 1.99
CA LYS A 231 -19.76 27.06 1.10
C LYS A 231 -18.90 25.91 1.62
N ARG A 232 -19.51 24.87 2.16
CA ARG A 232 -18.81 23.60 2.43
C ARG A 232 -18.51 22.93 1.06
N ILE A 233 -17.29 22.47 0.81
CA ILE A 233 -16.95 21.68 -0.39
C ILE A 233 -15.97 20.57 -0.04
N PHE A 234 -15.97 19.49 -0.82
CA PHE A 234 -14.96 18.44 -0.73
C PHE A 234 -13.71 18.85 -1.50
N GLY A 235 -12.53 18.58 -0.93
CA GLY A 235 -11.25 18.99 -1.51
C GLY A 235 -10.80 18.24 -2.77
N ALA A 236 -11.53 17.20 -3.15
CA ALA A 236 -11.25 16.40 -4.32
C ALA A 236 -12.11 16.85 -5.52
N PRO A 237 -11.54 16.93 -6.74
CA PRO A 237 -12.34 17.10 -7.96
C PRO A 237 -13.13 15.83 -8.27
N ALA A 238 -14.13 15.93 -9.15
CA ALA A 238 -14.97 14.80 -9.54
C ALA A 238 -14.17 13.61 -10.11
N TYR A 239 -13.38 13.88 -11.14
CA TYR A 239 -12.71 12.84 -11.93
C TYR A 239 -11.39 13.30 -12.56
N THR A 240 -11.35 14.51 -13.11
CA THR A 240 -10.22 15.00 -13.91
C THR A 240 -9.03 15.45 -13.05
N GLY A 241 -7.80 15.18 -13.51
CA GLY A 241 -6.55 15.60 -12.87
C GLY A 241 -5.68 14.44 -12.37
N GLN A 242 -4.71 14.74 -11.50
CA GLN A 242 -3.96 13.74 -10.72
C GLN A 242 -4.78 13.32 -9.49
N ARG A 243 -4.72 12.03 -9.12
CA ARG A 243 -5.31 11.50 -7.89
C ARG A 243 -4.75 12.25 -6.66
N PRO A 244 -5.52 12.38 -5.57
CA PRO A 244 -6.87 11.83 -5.36
C PRO A 244 -7.99 12.64 -6.04
N ASN A 245 -8.99 11.94 -6.57
CA ASN A 245 -10.26 12.50 -7.03
C ASN A 245 -11.44 11.74 -6.38
N MET A 246 -12.63 12.35 -6.37
CA MET A 246 -13.80 11.82 -5.66
C MET A 246 -14.23 10.44 -6.16
N PHE A 247 -14.15 10.18 -7.48
CA PHE A 247 -14.40 8.83 -8.01
C PHE A 247 -13.44 7.79 -7.43
N SER A 248 -12.13 8.07 -7.42
CA SER A 248 -11.11 7.14 -6.92
C SER A 248 -11.27 6.86 -5.42
N GLU A 249 -11.65 7.86 -4.64
CA GLU A 249 -11.87 7.73 -3.19
C GLU A 249 -13.09 6.85 -2.88
N LEU A 250 -14.23 7.11 -3.53
CA LEU A 250 -15.45 6.29 -3.37
C LEU A 250 -15.28 4.88 -3.91
N PHE A 251 -14.52 4.71 -5.00
CA PHE A 251 -14.23 3.40 -5.54
C PHE A 251 -13.36 2.59 -4.59
N LEU A 252 -12.30 3.19 -4.03
CA LEU A 252 -11.41 2.53 -3.08
C LEU A 252 -12.13 2.16 -1.78
N GLU A 253 -13.00 3.04 -1.27
CA GLU A 253 -13.87 2.77 -0.12
C GLU A 253 -14.74 1.52 -0.31
N ASN A 254 -15.13 1.21 -1.54
CA ASN A 254 -16.06 0.13 -1.87
C ASN A 254 -15.43 -0.91 -2.80
N TYR A 255 -14.10 -1.04 -2.82
CA TYR A 255 -13.38 -1.87 -3.79
C TYR A 255 -13.86 -3.33 -3.78
N ASP A 256 -13.98 -3.91 -2.58
CA ASP A 256 -14.40 -5.29 -2.34
C ASP A 256 -15.89 -5.55 -2.65
N ALA A 257 -16.69 -4.49 -2.78
CA ALA A 257 -18.07 -4.62 -3.26
C ALA A 257 -18.15 -4.80 -4.78
N PHE A 258 -17.07 -4.48 -5.52
CA PHE A 258 -17.04 -4.57 -6.98
C PHE A 258 -16.15 -5.68 -7.50
N ILE A 259 -15.06 -6.00 -6.78
CA ILE A 259 -14.03 -6.94 -7.23
C ILE A 259 -13.70 -7.89 -6.09
N ASP A 260 -13.90 -9.17 -6.34
CA ASP A 260 -13.43 -10.27 -5.50
C ASP A 260 -12.38 -11.04 -6.28
N ILE A 261 -11.11 -10.68 -6.05
CA ILE A 261 -9.96 -11.29 -6.69
C ILE A 261 -9.83 -12.77 -6.30
N GLU A 262 -10.11 -13.11 -5.05
CA GLU A 262 -9.96 -14.47 -4.53
C GLU A 262 -10.89 -15.45 -5.24
N ASN A 263 -12.15 -15.06 -5.40
CA ASN A 263 -13.17 -15.86 -6.09
C ASN A 263 -13.23 -15.59 -7.61
N ARG A 264 -12.42 -14.66 -8.13
CA ARG A 264 -12.38 -14.25 -9.54
C ARG A 264 -13.74 -13.76 -10.06
N THR A 265 -14.47 -13.04 -9.21
CA THR A 265 -15.80 -12.51 -9.52
C THR A 265 -15.82 -10.99 -9.45
N VAL A 266 -16.67 -10.37 -10.27
CA VAL A 266 -16.89 -8.92 -10.24
C VAL A 266 -18.37 -8.59 -10.29
N HIS A 267 -18.75 -7.43 -9.77
CA HIS A 267 -20.13 -7.04 -9.46
C HIS A 267 -20.45 -5.61 -9.93
N PHE A 268 -19.95 -5.22 -11.10
CA PHE A 268 -20.18 -3.89 -11.66
C PHE A 268 -21.64 -3.66 -12.09
N THR A 269 -22.34 -4.72 -12.51
CA THR A 269 -23.72 -4.65 -13.05
C THR A 269 -24.82 -4.74 -12.00
N ASP A 270 -24.49 -4.92 -10.72
CA ASP A 270 -25.46 -4.99 -9.61
C ASP A 270 -26.05 -3.61 -9.23
N GLY A 271 -25.68 -2.56 -9.98
CA GLY A 271 -26.19 -1.19 -9.85
C GLY A 271 -25.36 -0.30 -8.93
N GLY A 272 -24.61 -0.87 -7.98
CA GLY A 272 -23.77 -0.11 -7.04
C GLY A 272 -22.72 0.77 -7.73
N PHE A 273 -22.04 0.25 -8.77
CA PHE A 273 -21.03 1.01 -9.50
C PHE A 273 -21.64 2.15 -10.33
N ALA A 274 -22.77 1.88 -10.97
CA ALA A 274 -23.49 2.90 -11.73
C ALA A 274 -24.01 4.03 -10.82
N GLU A 275 -24.45 3.69 -9.61
CA GLU A 275 -24.86 4.67 -8.59
C GLU A 275 -23.68 5.50 -8.09
N LEU A 276 -22.51 4.89 -7.88
CA LEU A 276 -21.28 5.59 -7.53
C LEU A 276 -20.94 6.66 -8.58
N LEU A 277 -20.92 6.30 -9.87
CA LEU A 277 -20.66 7.25 -10.96
C LEU A 277 -21.66 8.42 -10.95
N LYS A 278 -22.96 8.11 -10.82
CA LYS A 278 -24.03 9.12 -10.75
C LYS A 278 -23.86 10.05 -9.56
N THR A 279 -23.52 9.51 -8.39
CA THR A 279 -23.28 10.28 -7.17
C THR A 279 -22.15 11.30 -7.38
N VAL A 280 -21.02 10.87 -7.94
CA VAL A 280 -19.89 11.77 -8.22
C VAL A 280 -20.31 12.90 -9.17
N LYS A 281 -21.02 12.58 -10.25
CA LYS A 281 -21.47 13.57 -11.23
C LYS A 281 -22.52 14.53 -10.66
N GLU A 282 -23.49 14.03 -9.91
CA GLU A 282 -24.49 14.84 -9.23
C GLU A 282 -23.82 15.86 -8.28
N TYR A 283 -22.77 15.45 -7.58
CA TYR A 283 -22.05 16.33 -6.66
C TYR A 283 -21.20 17.37 -7.38
N ASP A 284 -20.60 17.00 -8.51
CA ASP A 284 -19.92 17.96 -9.38
C ASP A 284 -20.90 19.00 -9.94
N GLU A 285 -22.05 18.57 -10.47
CA GLU A 285 -23.08 19.45 -11.05
C GLU A 285 -23.71 20.39 -10.02
N LYS A 286 -23.85 19.94 -8.77
CA LYS A 286 -24.30 20.79 -7.66
C LYS A 286 -23.18 21.66 -7.07
N GLY A 287 -21.94 21.52 -7.56
CA GLY A 287 -20.77 22.31 -7.16
C GLY A 287 -20.24 21.97 -5.78
N TYR A 288 -20.39 20.71 -5.35
CA TYR A 288 -19.98 20.21 -4.03
C TYR A 288 -18.51 19.76 -4.00
N LEU A 289 -17.95 19.53 -5.17
CA LEU A 289 -16.57 19.11 -5.36
C LEU A 289 -15.71 20.30 -5.77
N LYS A 290 -14.40 20.19 -5.52
CA LYS A 290 -13.43 21.17 -6.02
C LYS A 290 -13.52 21.24 -7.54
N PRO A 291 -13.74 22.42 -8.15
CA PRO A 291 -13.76 22.54 -9.60
C PRO A 291 -12.44 22.05 -10.19
N SER A 292 -12.51 21.24 -11.25
CA SER A 292 -11.29 20.82 -11.95
C SER A 292 -10.60 22.04 -12.56
N SER A 293 -9.32 22.26 -12.25
CA SER A 293 -8.51 23.18 -13.04
C SER A 293 -8.28 22.55 -14.40
N SER A 294 -9.09 22.91 -15.40
CA SER A 294 -8.83 22.53 -16.79
C SER A 294 -7.40 22.93 -17.13
N SER A 295 -6.65 22.03 -17.77
CA SER A 295 -5.27 22.21 -18.22
C SER A 295 -5.07 23.53 -18.99
N ALA A 296 -4.73 24.63 -18.31
CA ALA A 296 -4.32 25.89 -18.92
C ALA A 296 -3.66 26.79 -17.86
N GLN A 297 -2.32 26.84 -17.90
CA GLN A 297 -1.45 27.85 -17.27
C GLN A 297 -1.76 28.22 -15.82
N PHE A 298 -0.96 27.67 -14.90
CA PHE A 298 -0.77 28.17 -13.53
C PHE A 298 -0.62 29.72 -13.56
N GLN A 299 -1.66 30.46 -13.18
CA GLN A 299 -1.59 31.91 -12.99
C GLN A 299 -1.41 32.21 -11.50
N LEU A 300 -0.64 33.24 -11.16
CA LEU A 300 -0.42 33.65 -9.76
C LEU A 300 -1.74 33.93 -9.00
N GLY A 301 -2.82 34.29 -9.70
CA GLY A 301 -4.15 34.50 -9.10
C GLY A 301 -4.88 33.23 -8.66
N ASP A 302 -4.52 32.06 -9.20
CA ASP A 302 -5.11 30.77 -8.78
C ASP A 302 -4.53 30.28 -7.45
N LEU A 303 -3.33 30.76 -7.08
CA LEU A 303 -2.76 30.56 -5.75
C LEU A 303 -3.56 31.31 -4.69
N GLU A 304 -3.92 32.58 -4.93
CA GLU A 304 -4.72 33.37 -3.99
C GLU A 304 -6.15 32.82 -3.80
N LYS A 305 -6.76 32.22 -4.83
CA LYS A 305 -8.05 31.53 -4.71
C LYS A 305 -7.96 30.19 -3.98
N ASN A 306 -6.96 29.35 -4.27
CA ASN A 306 -6.77 28.07 -3.56
C ASN A 306 -6.46 28.27 -2.07
N ILE A 307 -5.88 29.40 -1.67
CA ILE A 307 -5.60 29.74 -0.26
C ILE A 307 -6.89 30.17 0.48
N ALA A 308 -7.98 30.50 -0.23
CA ALA A 308 -9.25 30.93 0.35
C ALA A 308 -10.34 29.84 0.40
N GLU A 309 -10.11 28.67 -0.20
CA GLU A 309 -11.07 27.57 -0.22
C GLU A 309 -10.92 26.69 1.04
N GLN A 310 -11.88 26.76 1.95
CA GLN A 310 -11.96 25.87 3.11
C GLN A 310 -12.71 24.59 2.73
N PHE A 311 -12.13 23.43 3.04
CA PHE A 311 -12.74 22.13 2.75
C PHE A 311 -13.42 21.57 3.99
N PHE A 312 -14.65 21.09 3.81
CA PHE A 312 -15.47 20.52 4.87
C PHE A 312 -14.81 19.29 5.50
N TYR A 313 -14.36 18.38 4.64
CA TYR A 313 -13.49 17.27 5.00
C TYR A 313 -12.32 17.19 4.02
N LYS A 314 -11.20 16.69 4.53
CA LYS A 314 -9.93 16.52 3.82
C LYS A 314 -9.47 15.08 4.05
N THR A 315 -9.25 14.34 2.97
CA THR A 315 -8.50 13.08 3.05
C THR A 315 -7.02 13.42 3.21
N LYS A 316 -6.40 12.96 4.28
CA LYS A 316 -4.98 13.17 4.59
C LYS A 316 -4.26 11.84 4.67
N LYS A 317 -3.00 11.82 4.25
CA LYS A 317 -2.10 10.69 4.50
C LYS A 317 -1.61 10.73 5.95
N GLN A 318 -1.39 9.56 6.55
CA GLN A 318 -0.86 9.37 7.91
C GLN A 318 0.36 10.25 8.23
N PHE A 319 1.25 10.47 7.25
CA PHE A 319 2.43 11.33 7.43
C PHE A 319 2.08 12.78 7.85
N SER A 320 0.88 13.26 7.53
CA SER A 320 0.40 14.59 7.94
C SER A 320 0.23 14.71 9.46
N LEU A 321 -0.01 13.61 10.17
CA LEU A 321 -0.08 13.59 11.64
C LEU A 321 1.25 14.01 12.28
N LEU A 322 2.38 13.68 11.66
CA LEU A 322 3.69 14.12 12.13
C LEU A 322 3.80 15.65 12.01
N THR A 323 3.31 16.21 10.91
CA THR A 323 3.26 17.68 10.72
C THR A 323 2.36 18.35 11.76
N GLU A 324 1.24 17.70 12.14
CA GLU A 324 0.36 18.14 13.22
C GLU A 324 1.07 18.19 14.57
N ALA A 325 1.72 17.10 14.95
CA ALA A 325 2.41 16.96 16.22
C ALA A 325 3.55 17.97 16.37
N LEU A 326 4.20 18.31 15.26
CA LEU A 326 5.26 19.33 15.26
C LEU A 326 4.71 20.75 15.48
N LYS A 327 3.40 21.01 15.36
CA LYS A 327 2.82 22.34 15.65
C LYS A 327 3.05 22.71 17.11
N GLY A 328 3.57 23.91 17.36
CA GLY A 328 3.86 24.40 18.70
C GLY A 328 5.20 23.98 19.29
N THR A 329 5.91 23.02 18.68
CA THR A 329 7.28 22.64 19.07
C THR A 329 8.35 23.65 18.64
N GLY A 330 7.99 24.60 17.75
CA GLY A 330 8.91 25.55 17.13
C GLY A 330 9.70 24.99 15.94
N MET A 331 9.59 23.69 15.66
CA MET A 331 10.20 23.07 14.48
C MET A 331 9.31 23.22 13.24
N LYS A 332 9.94 23.28 12.07
CA LYS A 332 9.26 23.27 10.77
C LYS A 332 9.85 22.17 9.91
N MET A 333 9.00 21.36 9.30
CA MET A 333 9.42 20.36 8.33
C MET A 333 10.09 21.04 7.14
N MET A 334 11.31 20.62 6.79
CA MET A 334 12.09 21.23 5.70
C MET A 334 11.66 20.71 4.31
N LEU A 335 10.97 19.56 4.26
CA LEU A 335 10.48 18.95 3.03
C LEU A 335 9.06 19.44 2.73
N SER A 336 8.91 20.12 1.60
CA SER A 336 7.61 20.39 0.98
C SER A 336 7.37 19.33 -0.08
N PHE A 337 6.55 18.32 0.23
CA PHE A 337 6.12 17.33 -0.75
C PHE A 337 4.98 17.96 -1.56
N GLY A 338 5.33 18.55 -2.71
CA GLY A 338 4.37 19.10 -3.65
C GLY A 338 3.35 18.02 -4.07
N SER A 339 2.07 18.32 -3.88
CA SER A 339 0.86 17.48 -4.04
C SER A 339 0.23 16.89 -2.78
N MET A 340 0.87 16.97 -1.61
CA MET A 340 0.13 16.85 -0.33
C MET A 340 -0.65 18.15 -0.11
N SER A 341 -1.88 18.24 -0.62
CA SER A 341 -2.71 19.42 -0.43
C SER A 341 -2.87 19.71 1.07
N ALA A 342 -2.37 20.87 1.49
CA ALA A 342 -2.53 21.48 2.79
C ALA A 342 -2.21 20.56 3.98
N GLY A 343 -0.90 20.48 4.29
CA GLY A 343 -0.47 20.31 5.68
C GLY A 343 -1.29 21.24 6.56
N ASN A 344 -1.91 20.64 7.57
CA ASN A 344 -2.92 21.19 8.47
C ASN A 344 -3.02 22.71 8.45
N GLU A 345 -4.17 23.21 7.98
CA GLU A 345 -4.61 24.54 8.40
C GLU A 345 -4.69 24.53 9.93
N ASP A 346 -4.51 25.68 10.57
CA ASP A 346 -4.50 25.76 12.04
C ASP A 346 -5.82 25.29 12.69
N ASN A 347 -6.87 25.16 11.88
CA ASN A 347 -8.20 24.74 12.29
C ASN A 347 -8.54 23.27 11.94
N ASP A 348 -7.64 22.53 11.29
CA ASP A 348 -7.90 21.12 10.95
C ASP A 348 -7.82 20.25 12.22
N LYS A 349 -8.86 19.44 12.45
CA LYS A 349 -8.88 18.40 13.49
C LYS A 349 -8.97 17.02 12.84
N THR A 350 -8.27 16.05 13.41
CA THR A 350 -8.36 14.63 13.02
C THR A 350 -9.74 14.08 13.39
N LEU A 351 -10.40 13.41 12.43
CA LEU A 351 -11.70 12.79 12.60
C LEU A 351 -11.56 11.27 12.86
N GLY A 352 -11.06 10.52 11.87
CA GLY A 352 -10.97 9.06 11.93
C GLY A 352 -10.59 8.44 10.58
N ASN A 353 -10.60 7.12 10.48
CA ASN A 353 -10.36 6.45 9.20
C ASN A 353 -11.61 6.46 8.32
N LEU A 354 -11.42 6.32 7.01
CA LEU A 354 -12.50 5.96 6.10
C LEU A 354 -12.81 4.45 6.24
N GLN A 355 -14.08 4.09 6.31
CA GLN A 355 -14.56 2.72 6.39
C GLN A 355 -15.54 2.42 5.26
N GLY A 356 -15.25 1.35 4.52
CA GLY A 356 -16.12 0.79 3.50
C GLY A 356 -17.36 0.08 4.06
N LYS A 357 -18.33 -0.22 3.19
CA LYS A 357 -19.62 -0.81 3.58
C LYS A 357 -19.52 -2.13 4.34
N ASN A 358 -18.46 -2.89 4.14
CA ASN A 358 -18.24 -4.18 4.79
C ASN A 358 -17.46 -4.07 6.13
N GLY A 359 -17.21 -2.85 6.61
CA GLY A 359 -16.38 -2.60 7.79
C GLY A 359 -14.88 -2.53 7.50
N ASN A 360 -14.50 -2.60 6.24
CA ASN A 360 -13.11 -2.53 5.80
C ASN A 360 -12.54 -1.14 6.02
N VAL A 361 -11.34 -1.09 6.57
CA VAL A 361 -10.56 0.13 6.76
C VAL A 361 -9.24 -0.07 6.05
N ASN A 362 -9.08 0.69 4.97
CA ASN A 362 -8.06 0.41 3.98
C ASN A 362 -6.68 0.94 4.41
N PHE A 363 -5.67 0.17 4.07
CA PHE A 363 -4.28 0.62 4.01
C PHE A 363 -3.63 0.13 2.72
N SER A 364 -2.45 0.64 2.42
CA SER A 364 -1.57 0.16 1.36
C SER A 364 -0.16 -0.04 1.92
N TYR A 365 0.71 -0.69 1.17
CA TYR A 365 2.15 -0.75 1.48
C TYR A 365 2.94 -0.08 0.36
N THR A 366 4.18 0.31 0.64
CA THR A 366 5.12 0.68 -0.43
C THR A 366 6.01 -0.52 -0.72
N GLN A 367 6.68 -1.08 0.29
CA GLN A 367 7.59 -2.20 0.07
C GLN A 367 7.02 -3.48 0.69
N ALA A 368 6.84 -4.50 -0.14
CA ALA A 368 6.54 -5.86 0.28
C ALA A 368 7.32 -6.86 -0.58
N TYR A 369 7.61 -8.04 -0.03
CA TYR A 369 8.46 -9.03 -0.69
C TYR A 369 7.83 -10.42 -0.65
N GLY A 370 7.94 -11.15 -1.75
CA GLY A 370 7.62 -12.56 -1.85
C GLY A 370 8.82 -13.38 -2.33
N ILE A 371 8.80 -14.69 -2.09
CA ILE A 371 9.86 -15.62 -2.50
C ILE A 371 9.35 -16.46 -3.67
N ASN A 372 10.16 -16.59 -4.72
CA ASN A 372 9.87 -17.44 -5.86
C ASN A 372 9.87 -18.92 -5.46
N ALA A 373 8.76 -19.61 -5.70
CA ALA A 373 8.60 -21.04 -5.40
C ALA A 373 9.58 -21.95 -6.15
N ASN A 374 10.16 -21.48 -7.25
CA ASN A 374 11.16 -22.21 -8.03
C ASN A 374 12.60 -21.87 -7.65
N SER A 375 12.84 -21.00 -6.66
CA SER A 375 14.19 -20.70 -6.18
C SER A 375 14.88 -21.97 -5.64
N ASP A 376 16.14 -22.17 -6.01
CA ASP A 376 16.99 -23.22 -5.43
C ASP A 376 17.55 -22.80 -4.05
N ASN A 377 17.43 -21.52 -3.67
CA ASN A 377 18.06 -20.90 -2.50
C ASN A 377 17.04 -20.33 -1.49
N LYS A 378 15.89 -21.01 -1.31
CA LYS A 378 14.77 -20.55 -0.47
C LYS A 378 15.15 -20.21 0.97
N ALA A 379 16.06 -20.97 1.58
CA ALA A 379 16.56 -20.70 2.93
C ALA A 379 17.27 -19.34 3.02
N LEU A 380 18.13 -19.04 2.04
CA LEU A 380 18.83 -17.77 1.96
C LEU A 380 17.89 -16.62 1.60
N ALA A 381 16.94 -16.85 0.69
CA ALA A 381 15.89 -15.89 0.36
C ALA A 381 15.04 -15.53 1.59
N TRP A 382 14.59 -16.53 2.36
CA TRP A 382 13.87 -16.31 3.62
C TRP A 382 14.70 -15.54 4.64
N ALA A 383 15.97 -15.94 4.83
CA ALA A 383 16.86 -15.24 5.76
C ALA A 383 17.03 -13.76 5.40
N PHE A 384 17.12 -13.44 4.10
CA PHE A 384 17.21 -12.06 3.64
C PHE A 384 15.89 -11.28 3.82
N VAL A 385 14.74 -11.85 3.47
CA VAL A 385 13.42 -11.22 3.70
C VAL A 385 13.19 -10.97 5.20
N LYS A 386 13.49 -11.95 6.05
CA LYS A 386 13.43 -11.81 7.51
C LYS A 386 14.38 -10.74 8.03
N TYR A 387 15.59 -10.64 7.46
CA TYR A 387 16.54 -9.59 7.83
C TYR A 387 16.00 -8.19 7.51
N MET A 388 15.37 -8.00 6.35
CA MET A 388 14.71 -6.74 5.99
C MET A 388 13.51 -6.41 6.90
N MET A 389 12.86 -7.44 7.45
CA MET A 389 11.83 -7.27 8.48
C MET A 389 12.42 -6.87 9.85
N GLY A 390 13.74 -6.89 10.04
CA GLY A 390 14.36 -6.53 11.31
C GLY A 390 14.24 -5.05 11.68
N GLU A 391 14.33 -4.77 12.97
CA GLU A 391 14.27 -3.41 13.54
C GLU A 391 15.21 -2.42 12.83
N GLU A 392 16.49 -2.78 12.69
CA GLU A 392 17.53 -1.94 12.07
C GLU A 392 17.20 -1.56 10.63
N MET A 393 16.70 -2.51 9.85
CA MET A 393 16.36 -2.28 8.45
C MET A 393 15.12 -1.40 8.33
N GLN A 394 14.12 -1.61 9.18
CA GLN A 394 12.89 -0.83 9.12
C GLN A 394 13.01 0.57 9.75
N SER A 395 13.93 0.79 10.69
CA SER A 395 14.22 2.14 11.23
C SER A 395 15.08 2.98 10.28
N SER A 396 15.74 2.33 9.31
CA SER A 396 16.51 3.00 8.26
C SER A 396 15.71 4.06 7.49
N LEU A 397 16.36 5.20 7.24
CA LEU A 397 15.82 6.30 6.44
C LEU A 397 15.83 6.00 4.93
N GLN A 398 16.52 4.93 4.51
CA GLN A 398 16.53 4.45 3.14
C GLN A 398 15.25 3.70 2.77
N LEU A 399 14.58 3.00 3.71
CA LEU A 399 13.34 2.27 3.44
C LEU A 399 12.22 3.20 2.94
N SER A 400 11.79 4.10 3.83
CA SER A 400 10.80 5.13 3.55
C SER A 400 10.85 6.16 4.66
N ARG A 401 10.68 7.43 4.29
CA ARG A 401 10.59 8.55 5.25
C ARG A 401 9.16 8.90 5.64
N THR A 402 8.18 8.40 4.90
CA THR A 402 6.77 8.80 5.01
C THR A 402 5.84 7.66 5.39
N SER A 403 6.23 6.43 5.08
CA SER A 403 5.48 5.21 5.39
C SER A 403 5.84 4.72 6.79
N LEU A 404 4.92 4.01 7.43
CA LEU A 404 5.10 3.50 8.78
C LEU A 404 5.72 2.09 8.72
N PRO A 405 6.82 1.82 9.44
CA PRO A 405 7.32 0.46 9.63
C PRO A 405 6.26 -0.48 10.20
N VAL A 406 6.24 -1.73 9.72
CA VAL A 406 5.42 -2.76 10.37
C VAL A 406 6.03 -3.24 11.69
N HIS A 407 7.35 -3.12 11.88
CA HIS A 407 8.04 -3.45 13.11
C HIS A 407 7.77 -2.39 14.19
N ASN A 408 7.27 -2.82 15.35
CA ASN A 408 6.75 -1.93 16.39
C ASN A 408 7.82 -0.98 16.96
N THR A 409 9.03 -1.48 17.24
CA THR A 409 10.15 -0.64 17.71
C THR A 409 10.58 0.37 16.65
N ALA A 410 10.88 -0.08 15.42
CA ALA A 410 11.29 0.78 14.32
C ALA A 410 10.29 1.91 14.03
N ARG A 411 8.98 1.64 14.15
CA ARG A 411 7.93 2.65 14.02
C ARG A 411 8.03 3.73 15.09
N LYS A 412 8.31 3.37 16.34
CA LYS A 412 8.57 4.32 17.44
C LYS A 412 9.84 5.13 17.19
N GLU A 413 10.93 4.48 16.76
CA GLU A 413 12.19 5.15 16.45
C GLU A 413 12.06 6.17 15.31
N LYS A 414 11.32 5.83 14.24
CA LYS A 414 11.04 6.78 13.16
C LYS A 414 10.16 7.95 13.61
N ALA A 415 9.20 7.71 14.51
CA ALA A 415 8.42 8.77 15.11
C ALA A 415 9.32 9.72 15.93
N GLU A 416 10.22 9.16 16.75
CA GLU A 416 11.21 9.90 17.53
C GLU A 416 12.13 10.72 16.62
N MET A 417 12.71 10.14 15.56
CA MET A 417 13.54 10.85 14.58
C MET A 417 12.77 11.98 13.85
N GLY A 418 11.48 11.77 13.59
CA GLY A 418 10.59 12.77 13.00
C GLY A 418 10.35 13.96 13.94
N ILE A 419 10.12 13.68 15.23
CA ILE A 419 9.86 14.67 16.28
C ILE A 419 11.14 15.31 16.83
N SER A 420 12.30 14.67 16.76
CA SER A 420 13.60 15.30 17.07
C SER A 420 14.04 16.24 15.94
N GLY A 421 13.51 16.03 14.73
CA GLY A 421 13.90 16.74 13.50
C GLY A 421 15.10 16.09 12.79
N GLU A 422 15.66 15.02 13.34
CA GLU A 422 16.79 14.28 12.76
C GLU A 422 16.46 13.70 11.38
N LEU A 423 15.21 13.27 11.17
CA LEU A 423 14.71 12.80 9.88
C LEU A 423 14.90 13.83 8.75
N PHE A 424 14.97 15.12 9.09
CA PHE A 424 15.04 16.24 8.13
C PHE A 424 16.38 16.98 8.13
N ALA A 425 17.38 16.53 8.91
CA ALA A 425 18.66 17.20 9.04
C ALA A 425 19.55 16.96 7.80
N GLN A 426 19.65 17.95 6.90
CA GLN A 426 20.64 17.94 5.82
C GLN A 426 22.01 18.41 6.33
N GLY A 427 22.76 17.50 6.98
CA GLY A 427 24.20 17.69 7.20
C GLY A 427 24.62 18.61 8.36
N LYS A 428 23.76 18.87 9.34
CA LYS A 428 24.21 19.34 10.67
C LYS A 428 24.13 18.16 11.64
N GLY A 429 25.30 17.67 12.03
CA GLY A 429 25.45 16.56 12.96
C GLY A 429 24.78 16.83 14.29
N ASN A 430 24.28 15.74 14.87
CA ASN A 430 23.82 15.53 16.25
C ASN A 430 23.60 16.79 17.08
N THR A 431 22.38 16.92 17.57
CA THR A 431 22.25 16.57 18.97
C THR A 431 21.21 15.46 19.12
N SER A 432 21.69 14.27 19.47
CA SER A 432 20.93 13.25 20.18
C SER A 432 20.62 13.81 21.59
N ASP A 433 19.90 14.92 21.65
CA ASP A 433 19.40 15.44 22.90
C ASP A 433 18.12 14.66 23.20
N GLU A 434 17.96 14.25 24.46
CA GLU A 434 16.66 13.81 24.96
C GLU A 434 15.58 14.80 24.50
N LEU A 435 14.45 14.28 24.01
CA LEU A 435 13.33 15.12 23.59
C LEU A 435 12.97 16.06 24.74
N ASN A 436 12.89 17.36 24.46
CA ASN A 436 12.40 18.30 25.47
C ASN A 436 10.92 18.02 25.79
N GLU A 437 10.39 18.59 26.88
CA GLU A 437 9.01 18.33 27.31
C GLU A 437 7.96 18.58 26.21
N SER A 438 8.14 19.61 25.38
CA SER A 438 7.22 19.90 24.27
C SER A 438 7.31 18.85 23.16
N GLN A 439 8.52 18.37 22.85
CA GLN A 439 8.75 17.32 21.87
C GLN A 439 8.24 15.97 22.37
N GLN A 440 8.47 15.64 23.64
CA GLN A 440 7.95 14.40 24.23
C GLN A 440 6.43 14.38 24.18
N LYS A 441 5.76 15.48 24.55
CA LYS A 441 4.30 15.59 24.45
C LYS A 441 3.80 15.45 23.01
N ALA A 442 4.51 16.03 22.04
CA ALA A 442 4.18 15.89 20.63
C ALA A 442 4.32 14.44 20.14
N LEU A 443 5.39 13.75 20.55
CA LEU A 443 5.60 12.33 20.25
C LEU A 443 4.49 11.47 20.84
N ASP A 444 4.14 11.68 22.11
CA ASP A 444 3.09 10.90 22.79
C ASP A 444 1.74 11.07 22.06
N GLN A 445 1.37 12.30 21.70
CA GLN A 445 0.14 12.59 20.96
C GLN A 445 0.16 11.99 19.54
N TYR A 446 1.30 12.07 18.85
CA TYR A 446 1.48 11.47 17.53
C TYR A 446 1.30 9.95 17.57
N LEU A 447 1.98 9.28 18.51
CA LEU A 447 1.91 7.84 18.68
C LEU A 447 0.50 7.40 19.09
N GLU A 448 -0.14 8.08 20.04
CA GLU A 448 -1.52 7.77 20.45
C GLU A 448 -2.49 7.84 19.25
N THR A 449 -2.43 8.92 18.48
CA THR A 449 -3.31 9.12 17.33
C THR A 449 -3.02 8.12 16.20
N THR A 450 -1.74 7.92 15.89
CA THR A 450 -1.32 7.01 14.82
C THR A 450 -1.67 5.56 15.16
N GLU A 451 -1.42 5.11 16.40
CA GLU A 451 -1.77 3.75 16.82
C GLU A 451 -3.28 3.52 16.82
N LYS A 452 -4.06 4.48 17.32
CA LYS A 452 -5.53 4.38 17.30
C LYS A 452 -6.07 4.21 15.87
N LEU A 453 -5.54 4.95 14.90
CA LEU A 453 -5.95 4.82 13.50
C LEU A 453 -5.42 3.53 12.87
N SER A 454 -4.19 3.13 13.21
CA SER A 454 -3.59 1.85 12.77
C SER A 454 -4.31 0.62 13.33
N ASP A 455 -4.92 0.71 14.53
CA ASP A 455 -5.76 -0.33 15.16
C ASP A 455 -7.03 -0.63 14.38
N ALA A 456 -7.55 0.34 13.63
CA ALA A 456 -8.75 0.15 12.83
C ALA A 456 -8.47 -0.55 11.48
N LEU A 457 -7.23 -0.49 10.97
CA LEU A 457 -6.84 -1.02 9.67
C LEU A 457 -7.02 -2.53 9.61
N ASN A 458 -7.69 -3.03 8.58
CA ASN A 458 -7.99 -4.47 8.47
C ASN A 458 -8.07 -4.97 7.02
N TYR A 459 -7.86 -4.10 6.02
CA TYR A 459 -8.01 -4.48 4.63
C TYR A 459 -6.93 -3.80 3.76
N CYS A 460 -6.20 -4.60 3.00
CA CYS A 460 -5.32 -4.13 1.93
C CYS A 460 -5.91 -4.58 0.60
N PRO A 461 -6.50 -3.68 -0.21
CA PRO A 461 -6.99 -4.02 -1.52
C PRO A 461 -5.88 -4.68 -2.35
N ILE A 462 -6.18 -5.81 -2.98
CA ILE A 462 -5.24 -6.48 -3.89
C ILE A 462 -5.21 -5.67 -5.19
N GLU A 463 -4.19 -4.86 -5.38
CA GLU A 463 -4.08 -4.04 -6.57
C GLU A 463 -3.62 -4.84 -7.79
N ASP A 464 -4.29 -4.61 -8.91
CA ASP A 464 -3.83 -5.01 -10.24
C ASP A 464 -3.83 -3.79 -11.14
N THR A 465 -2.64 -3.37 -11.55
CA THR A 465 -2.45 -2.16 -12.37
C THR A 465 -3.20 -2.23 -13.70
N THR A 466 -3.41 -3.43 -14.24
CA THR A 466 -4.19 -3.64 -15.47
C THR A 466 -5.67 -3.40 -15.20
N ILE A 467 -6.22 -4.00 -14.14
CA ILE A 467 -7.63 -3.80 -13.75
C ILE A 467 -7.89 -2.32 -13.44
N ASN A 468 -7.00 -1.68 -12.66
CA ASN A 468 -7.11 -0.26 -12.32
C ASN A 468 -7.11 0.62 -13.59
N SER A 469 -6.27 0.31 -14.57
CA SER A 469 -6.24 1.00 -15.86
C SER A 469 -7.52 0.77 -16.69
N MET A 470 -8.11 -0.43 -16.64
CA MET A 470 -9.40 -0.69 -17.28
C MET A 470 -10.52 0.17 -16.66
N ILE A 471 -10.54 0.28 -15.34
CA ILE A 471 -11.52 1.08 -14.59
C ILE A 471 -11.40 2.56 -14.93
N ASP A 472 -10.18 3.11 -14.85
CA ASP A 472 -9.93 4.51 -15.17
C ASP A 472 -10.23 4.81 -16.66
N SER A 473 -9.83 3.93 -17.59
CA SER A 473 -10.13 4.18 -19.00
C SER A 473 -11.63 4.13 -19.33
N GLU A 474 -12.38 3.22 -18.69
CA GLU A 474 -13.81 3.07 -18.96
C GLU A 474 -14.65 4.13 -18.24
N ALA A 475 -14.34 4.47 -16.99
CA ALA A 475 -15.01 5.51 -16.23
C ALA A 475 -14.90 6.89 -16.91
N ALA A 476 -13.78 7.16 -17.60
CA ALA A 476 -13.60 8.39 -18.37
C ALA A 476 -14.69 8.63 -19.43
N TYR A 477 -15.30 7.57 -19.99
CA TYR A 477 -16.40 7.73 -20.94
C TYR A 477 -17.68 8.26 -20.29
N TYR A 478 -17.93 7.93 -19.02
CA TYR A 478 -19.08 8.46 -18.28
C TYR A 478 -18.90 9.95 -18.00
N PHE A 479 -17.74 10.35 -17.46
CA PHE A 479 -17.48 11.75 -17.12
C PHE A 479 -17.31 12.66 -18.34
N SER A 480 -16.93 12.10 -19.49
CA SER A 480 -16.95 12.84 -20.77
C SER A 480 -18.34 12.91 -21.42
N GLY A 481 -19.35 12.22 -20.87
CA GLY A 481 -20.70 12.15 -21.42
C GLY A 481 -20.85 11.23 -22.64
N SER A 482 -19.83 10.43 -22.95
CA SER A 482 -19.81 9.51 -24.10
C SER A 482 -20.61 8.22 -23.86
N LYS A 483 -20.72 7.78 -22.60
CA LYS A 483 -21.46 6.57 -22.19
C LYS A 483 -22.32 6.86 -20.95
N THR A 484 -23.41 6.11 -20.80
CA THR A 484 -24.20 6.03 -19.57
C THR A 484 -23.44 5.27 -18.48
N ALA A 485 -23.85 5.43 -17.22
CA ALA A 485 -23.23 4.73 -16.10
C ALA A 485 -23.39 3.21 -16.24
N GLU A 486 -24.55 2.76 -16.74
CA GLU A 486 -24.87 1.37 -17.02
C GLU A 486 -24.02 0.80 -18.16
N GLU A 487 -23.77 1.56 -19.23
CA GLU A 487 -22.89 1.12 -20.32
C GLU A 487 -21.44 0.93 -19.84
N VAL A 488 -20.94 1.84 -19.01
CA VAL A 488 -19.61 1.71 -18.38
C VAL A 488 -19.55 0.50 -17.47
N ALA A 489 -20.55 0.31 -16.59
CA ALA A 489 -20.63 -0.85 -15.71
C ALA A 489 -20.65 -2.17 -16.47
N ASN A 490 -21.46 -2.29 -17.52
CA ASN A 490 -21.51 -3.48 -18.37
C ASN A 490 -20.17 -3.75 -19.07
N ALA A 491 -19.50 -2.71 -19.57
CA ALA A 491 -18.20 -2.86 -20.22
C ALA A 491 -17.11 -3.33 -19.23
N LEU A 492 -17.09 -2.79 -18.01
CA LEU A 492 -16.15 -3.20 -16.96
C LEU A 492 -16.41 -4.64 -16.51
N GLN A 493 -17.67 -5.02 -16.29
CA GLN A 493 -18.06 -6.39 -15.98
C GLN A 493 -17.44 -7.36 -16.98
N SER A 494 -17.72 -7.18 -18.27
CA SER A 494 -17.24 -8.11 -19.31
C SER A 494 -15.71 -8.12 -19.44
N LYS A 495 -15.06 -6.96 -19.36
CA LYS A 495 -13.59 -6.85 -19.54
C LYS A 495 -12.83 -7.48 -18.38
N ILE A 496 -13.24 -7.18 -17.15
CA ILE A 496 -12.52 -7.64 -15.96
C ILE A 496 -12.85 -9.11 -15.69
N GLU A 497 -14.09 -9.57 -15.90
CA GLU A 497 -14.40 -11.01 -15.87
C GLU A 497 -13.53 -11.79 -16.85
N LEU A 498 -13.37 -11.31 -18.08
CA LEU A 498 -12.51 -11.98 -19.06
C LEU A 498 -11.06 -12.06 -18.55
N TYR A 499 -10.52 -10.93 -18.08
CA TYR A 499 -9.15 -10.84 -17.58
C TYR A 499 -8.87 -11.74 -16.35
N LEU A 500 -9.83 -11.91 -15.45
CA LEU A 500 -9.69 -12.78 -14.27
C LEU A 500 -9.83 -14.28 -14.62
N ASN A 501 -10.42 -14.60 -15.77
CA ASN A 501 -10.63 -15.97 -16.24
C ASN A 501 -9.56 -16.45 -17.25
N GLU A 502 -8.72 -15.54 -17.75
CA GLU A 502 -7.47 -15.86 -18.45
C GLU A 502 -6.39 -16.33 -17.46
#